data_AF-A0A2N2BSG8-F1
#
_entry.id   AF-A0A2N2BSG8-F1
#
_cell.length_a   1.000
_cell.length_b   1.000
_cell.length_c   1.000
_cell.angle_alpha   90.00
_cell.angle_beta   90.00
_cell.angle_gamma   90.00
#
_symmetry.space_group_name_H-M   'P 1'
#
loop_
_entity.id
_entity.type
_entity.pdbx_description
1 polymer ?
#
loop_
_entity_poly.entity_id
_entity_poly.type
_entity_poly.pdbx_seq_one_letter_code
_entity_poly.pdbx_strand_id
1 'polypeptide(L)' 'MRDFVEINMQVACNEIRGVYGSFEIPNLVIVDKINGGKADALNAGINLSRYPLFCGIDADCIIKKNALLRIVNLF' A
#
# COMPACT_ATOMS: atom_id res chain seq x y z
N MET A 1 10.20 -17.42 5.46
CA MET A 1 10.92 -16.27 6.04
C MET A 1 9.93 -15.11 5.98
N ARG A 2 9.50 -14.54 7.11
CA ARG A 2 8.49 -13.46 7.10
C ARG A 2 9.21 -12.19 6.65
N ASP A 3 8.89 -11.68 5.49
CA ASP A 3 9.47 -10.44 5.01
C ASP A 3 8.92 -9.29 5.85
N PHE A 4 9.76 -8.77 6.77
CA PHE A 4 9.46 -7.53 7.47
C PHE A 4 9.17 -6.44 6.43
N VAL A 5 8.05 -5.72 6.61
CA VAL A 5 7.76 -4.56 5.76
C VAL A 5 8.64 -3.43 6.26
N GLU A 6 9.65 -3.08 5.47
CA GLU A 6 10.48 -1.90 5.72
C GLU A 6 9.68 -0.64 5.39
N ILE A 7 9.84 0.39 6.22
CA ILE A 7 9.24 1.71 6.00
C ILE A 7 10.34 2.60 5.42
N ASN A 8 10.27 2.89 4.13
CA ASN A 8 11.17 3.81 3.45
C ASN A 8 10.45 5.16 3.29
N MET A 9 10.79 6.14 4.13
CA MET A 9 10.15 7.45 4.15
C MET A 9 10.57 8.30 2.93
N GLN A 10 9.85 8.13 1.82
CA GLN A 10 10.07 8.84 0.55
C GLN A 10 9.16 10.07 0.41
N VAL A 11 7.95 9.98 0.94
CA VAL A 11 6.94 11.04 0.91
C VAL A 11 6.43 11.35 2.32
N ALA A 12 6.05 12.60 2.56
CA ALA A 12 5.56 13.01 3.87
C ALA A 12 4.23 12.32 4.20
N CYS A 13 4.14 11.71 5.38
CA CYS A 13 2.89 11.27 5.96
C CYS A 13 2.90 11.48 7.48
N ASN A 14 1.73 11.46 8.10
CA ASN A 14 1.62 11.44 9.55
C ASN A 14 2.20 10.15 10.14
N GLU A 15 2.43 10.18 11.45
CA GLU A 15 3.02 9.09 12.22
C GLU A 15 2.32 7.74 11.99
N ILE A 16 3.13 6.72 11.69
CA ILE A 16 2.72 5.33 11.62
C ILE A 16 2.95 4.70 12.99
N ARG A 17 1.87 4.23 13.62
CA ARG A 17 1.87 3.60 14.95
C ARG A 17 2.30 2.15 14.90
N GLY A 18 1.99 1.46 13.80
CA GLY A 18 2.32 0.05 13.65
C GLY A 18 2.00 -0.50 12.26
N VAL A 19 2.69 -1.59 11.92
CA VAL A 19 2.53 -2.32 10.66
C VAL A 19 2.30 -3.79 10.98
N TYR A 20 1.23 -4.36 10.46
CA TYR A 20 0.76 -5.70 10.80
C TYR A 20 0.59 -6.54 9.53
N GLY A 21 1.01 -7.79 9.55
CA GLY A 21 0.81 -8.75 8.47
C GLY A 21 -0.28 -9.76 8.80
N SER A 22 -1.04 -10.20 7.80
CA SER A 22 -2.00 -11.30 7.97
C SER A 22 -1.30 -12.67 7.95
N PHE A 23 -1.74 -13.58 8.82
CA PHE A 23 -1.33 -14.98 8.79
C PHE A 23 -2.06 -15.81 7.74
N GLU A 24 -3.29 -15.41 7.39
CA GLU A 24 -4.18 -16.16 6.50
C GLU A 24 -4.15 -15.65 5.07
N ILE A 25 -3.92 -14.35 4.88
CA ILE A 25 -3.92 -13.68 3.58
C ILE A 25 -2.48 -13.25 3.27
N PRO A 26 -1.74 -14.02 2.45
CA PRO A 26 -0.40 -13.65 2.05
C PRO A 26 -0.38 -12.26 1.39
N ASN A 27 0.63 -11.46 1.70
CA ASN A 27 0.83 -10.10 1.18
C ASN A 27 -0.18 -9.04 1.64
N LEU A 28 -1.11 -9.36 2.54
CA LEU A 28 -1.95 -8.35 3.19
C LEU A 28 -1.19 -7.69 4.34
N VAL A 29 -1.03 -6.37 4.25
CA VAL A 29 -0.40 -5.53 5.27
C VAL A 29 -1.41 -4.47 5.72
N ILE A 30 -1.54 -4.29 7.03
CA ILE A 30 -2.34 -3.24 7.65
C ILE A 30 -1.39 -2.22 8.28
N VAL A 31 -1.66 -0.94 8.02
CA VAL A 31 -0.91 0.19 8.58
C VAL A 31 -1.82 0.97 9.53
N ASP A 32 -1.51 0.94 10.82
CA ASP A 32 -2.13 1.83 11.80
C ASP A 32 -1.34 3.14 11.85
N LYS A 33 -2.03 4.27 11.70
CA LYS A 33 -1.41 5.60 11.63
C LYS A 33 -2.36 6.68 12.14
N ILE A 34 -1.79 7.83 12.51
CA ILE A 34 -2.56 9.03 12.82
C ILE A 34 -3.37 9.46 11.60
N ASN A 35 -4.64 9.85 11.79
CA ASN A 35 -5.49 10.27 10.68
C ASN A 35 -5.00 11.59 10.06
N GLY A 36 -4.77 11.58 8.74
CA GLY A 36 -4.46 12.77 7.93
C GLY A 36 -5.23 12.82 6.61
N GLY A 37 -6.31 12.04 6.48
CA GLY A 37 -7.10 11.94 5.25
C GLY A 37 -6.50 11.04 4.17
N LYS A 38 -7.13 11.06 2.98
CA LYS A 38 -6.87 10.13 1.88
C LYS A 38 -5.46 10.23 1.32
N ALA A 39 -4.99 11.44 1.02
CA ALA A 39 -3.64 11.65 0.47
C ALA A 39 -2.55 11.14 1.41
N ASP A 40 -2.73 11.40 2.72
CA ASP A 40 -1.81 10.96 3.76
C ASP A 40 -1.79 9.43 3.92
N ALA A 41 -2.94 8.76 3.76
CA ALA A 41 -3.02 7.30 3.72
C ALA A 41 -2.30 6.71 2.50
N LEU A 42 -2.45 7.33 1.32
CA LEU A 42 -1.74 6.93 0.10
C LEU A 42 -0.23 7.13 0.24
N ASN A 43 0.21 8.25 0.83
CA ASN A 43 1.63 8.52 1.08
C ASN A 43 2.24 7.47 2.02
N ALA A 44 1.54 7.08 3.09
CA ALA A 44 1.97 5.97 3.93
C ALA A 44 2.09 4.68 3.10
N GLY A 45 1.11 4.38 2.24
CA GLY A 45 1.19 3.24 1.31
C GLY A 45 2.43 3.27 0.40
N ILE A 46 2.79 4.44 -0.14
CA ILE A 46 4.00 4.63 -0.96
C ILE A 46 5.26 4.32 -0.13
N ASN A 47 5.35 4.84 1.09
CA ASN A 47 6.51 4.62 1.97
C ASN A 47 6.72 3.14 2.36
N LEU A 48 5.66 2.33 2.39
CA LEU A 48 5.75 0.89 2.66
C LEU A 48 5.86 0.04 1.38
N SER A 49 5.72 0.64 0.20
CA SER A 49 5.71 -0.09 -1.07
C SER A 49 7.11 -0.56 -1.45
N ARG A 50 7.22 -1.85 -1.78
CA ARG A 50 8.49 -2.50 -2.13
C ARG A 50 8.76 -2.54 -3.64
N TYR A 51 7.73 -2.27 -4.43
CA TYR A 51 7.75 -2.35 -5.89
C TYR A 51 7.56 -0.96 -6.50
N PRO A 52 8.10 -0.71 -7.70
CA PRO A 52 8.08 0.63 -8.31
C PRO A 52 6.69 1.11 -8.73
N LEU A 53 5.72 0.20 -8.90
CA LEU A 53 4.35 0.54 -9.28
C LEU A 53 3.47 0.63 -8.04
N PHE A 54 2.86 1.80 -7.84
CA PHE A 54 1.89 2.04 -6.79
C PHE A 54 0.49 2.26 -7.39
N CYS A 55 -0.51 1.59 -6.83
CA CYS A 55 -1.90 1.73 -7.25
C CYS A 55 -2.76 2.08 -6.04
N GLY A 56 -3.28 3.32 -6.01
CA GLY A 56 -4.30 3.73 -5.06
C GLY A 56 -5.68 3.27 -5.54
N ILE A 57 -6.42 2.56 -4.70
CA ILE A 57 -7.75 2.03 -5.01
C ILE A 57 -8.68 2.41 -3.86
N ASP A 58 -9.89 2.86 -4.18
CA ASP A 58 -10.92 3.11 -3.17
C ASP A 58 -11.57 1.78 -2.72
N ALA A 59 -11.98 1.72 -1.45
CA ALA A 59 -12.45 0.48 -0.83
C ALA A 59 -13.72 -0.12 -1.48
N ASP A 60 -14.43 0.68 -2.26
CA ASP A 60 -15.65 0.33 -3.01
C ASP A 60 -15.38 -0.06 -4.48
N CYS A 61 -14.12 -0.07 -4.91
CA CYS A 61 -13.76 -0.42 -6.28
C CYS A 61 -13.55 -1.93 -6.47
N ILE A 62 -14.20 -2.52 -7.48
CA ILE A 62 -13.94 -3.89 -7.94
C ILE A 62 -13.10 -3.86 -9.22
N ILE A 63 -11.96 -4.54 -9.19
CA ILE A 63 -11.03 -4.61 -10.32
C ILE A 63 -11.09 -6.00 -10.97
N LYS A 64 -11.21 -6.04 -12.30
CA LYS A 64 -11.13 -7.29 -13.06
C LYS A 64 -9.71 -7.85 -12.98
N LYS A 65 -9.57 -9.18 -12.89
CA LYS A 65 -8.30 -9.91 -12.70
C LYS A 65 -7.11 -9.40 -13.54
N ASN A 66 -7.33 -9.00 -14.79
CA ASN A 66 -6.28 -8.56 -15.72
C ASN A 66 -6.26 -7.05 -16.00
N ALA A 67 -7.03 -6.24 -15.27
CA ALA A 67 -7.16 -4.81 -15.56
C ALA A 67 -5.83 -4.07 -15.35
N LEU A 68 -5.11 -4.36 -14.26
CA LEU A 68 -3.82 -3.72 -13.98
C LEU A 68 -2.76 -4.05 -15.05
N LEU A 69 -2.70 -5.30 -15.52
CA LEU A 69 -1.78 -5.71 -16.59
C LEU A 69 -2.01 -4.93 -17.88
N ARG A 70 -3.27 -4.65 -18.23
CA ARG A 70 -3.61 -3.86 -19.43
C ARG A 70 -3.21 -2.39 -19.30
N ILE A 71 -3.23 -1.84 -18.08
CA ILE A 71 -2.83 -0.45 -17.81
C ILE A 71 -1.31 -0.32 -17.88
N VAL A 72 -0.58 -1.28 -17.32
CA VAL A 72 0.89 -1.24 -17.28
C VAL A 72 1.53 -1.54 -18.64
N ASN A 73 0.93 -2.41 -19.47
CA ASN A 73 1.41 -2.70 -20.84
C ASN A 73 1.35 -1.51 -21.82
N LEU A 74 0.87 -0.34 -21.39
CA LEU A 74 0.94 0.89 -22.18
C LEU A 74 2.33 1.56 -22.11
N PHE A 75 3.26 0.99 -21.35
CA PHE A 75 4.65 1.44 -21.21
C PHE A 75 5.64 0.33 -21.58
#